data_AF-A0A428W4D1-F1
#
_entry.id   AF-A0A428W4D1-F1
#
_cell.length_a   1.000
_cell.length_b   1.000
_cell.length_c   1.000
_cell.angle_alpha   90.00
_cell.angle_beta   90.00
_cell.angle_gamma   90.00
#
_symmetry.space_group_name_H-M   'P 1'
#
loop_
_entity.id
_entity.type
_entity.pdbx_description
1 polymer ?
#
loop_
_entity_poly.entity_id
_entity_poly.type
_entity_poly.pdbx_seq_one_letter_code
_entity_poly.pdbx_strand_id
1 'polypeptide(L)' 'MHYERIDPPCDVVAGVPEYCIEFGLLYGAFDFVIRPDGAWVFLECNATGQYGWIEDAINAPITDTIADLLAQGAA' A
#
# COMPACT_ATOMS: atom_id res chain seq x y z
N MET A 1 -15.64 10.62 7.47
CA MET A 1 -14.95 10.06 6.30
C MET A 1 -15.17 8.56 6.35
N HIS A 2 -15.55 7.95 5.23
CA HIS A 2 -15.78 6.50 5.15
C HIS A 2 -14.63 5.89 4.34
N TYR A 3 -14.03 4.84 4.87
CA TYR A 3 -12.99 4.07 4.21
C TYR A 3 -13.42 2.62 4.20
N GLU A 4 -13.22 1.98 3.06
CA GLU A 4 -13.56 0.58 2.86
C GLU A 4 -12.46 -0.12 2.07
N ARG A 5 -12.42 -1.45 2.19
CA ARG A 5 -11.52 -2.27 1.39
C ARG A 5 -12.14 -2.45 0.00
N ILE A 6 -11.33 -2.28 -1.03
CA ILE A 6 -11.67 -2.59 -2.41
C ILE A 6 -10.58 -3.48 -3.00
N ASP A 7 -10.95 -4.32 -3.97
CA ASP A 7 -10.01 -5.18 -4.69
C ASP A 7 -9.40 -4.41 -5.88
N PRO A 8 -8.08 -4.19 -5.91
CA PRO A 8 -7.44 -3.58 -7.06
C PRO A 8 -7.38 -4.54 -8.26
N PRO A 9 -7.26 -4.02 -9.50
CA PRO A 9 -6.96 -4.83 -10.67
C PRO A 9 -5.69 -5.69 -10.50
N CYS A 10 -5.66 -6.87 -11.13
CA CYS A 10 -4.56 -7.84 -10.96
C CYS A 10 -3.18 -7.28 -11.31
N ASP A 11 -3.09 -6.41 -12.31
CA ASP A 11 -1.87 -5.73 -12.71
C ASP A 11 -1.37 -4.74 -11.65
N VAL A 12 -2.27 -4.03 -10.96
CA VAL A 12 -1.92 -3.18 -9.81
C VAL A 12 -1.40 -4.01 -8.64
N VAL A 13 -2.07 -5.14 -8.33
CA VAL A 13 -1.66 -6.05 -7.25
C VAL A 13 -0.26 -6.64 -7.52
N ALA A 14 0.06 -6.95 -8.78
CA ALA A 14 1.39 -7.43 -9.16
C ALA A 14 2.44 -6.31 -9.19
N GLY A 15 2.07 -5.12 -9.68
CA GLY A 15 3.01 -4.01 -9.88
C GLY A 15 3.49 -3.35 -8.59
N VAL A 16 2.68 -3.32 -7.52
CA VAL A 16 3.07 -2.71 -6.24
C VAL A 16 4.28 -3.41 -5.60
N PRO A 17 4.30 -4.75 -5.43
CA PRO A 17 5.49 -5.46 -4.98
C PRO A 17 6.70 -5.32 -5.92
N GLU A 18 6.49 -5.39 -7.24
CA GLU A 18 7.57 -5.24 -8.23
C GLU A 18 8.22 -3.86 -8.14
N TYR A 19 7.43 -2.80 -7.96
CA TYR A 19 7.91 -1.45 -7.71
C TYR A 19 8.78 -1.42 -6.45
N CYS A 20 8.28 -1.96 -5.34
CA CYS A 20 9.04 -2.00 -4.09
C CYS A 20 10.39 -2.72 -4.25
N ILE A 21 10.42 -3.84 -4.97
CA ILE A 21 11.65 -4.61 -5.24
C ILE A 21 12.65 -3.77 -6.06
N GLU A 22 12.19 -3.16 -7.16
CA GLU A 22 13.05 -2.38 -8.07
C GLU A 22 13.68 -1.17 -7.35
N PHE A 23 12.93 -0.52 -6.45
CA PHE A 23 13.39 0.65 -5.72
C PHE A 23 14.04 0.32 -4.35
N GLY A 24 14.16 -0.97 -3.99
CA GLY A 24 14.74 -1.40 -2.72
C GLY A 24 13.92 -0.97 -1.49
N LEU A 25 12.59 -0.86 -1.65
CA LEU A 25 11.67 -0.49 -0.60
C LEU A 25 11.06 -1.74 0.06
N LEU A 26 11.04 -1.75 1.39
CA LEU A 26 10.31 -2.75 2.17
C LEU A 26 8.87 -2.32 2.50
N TYR A 27 8.59 -1.03 2.32
CA TYR A 27 7.31 -0.40 2.59
C TYR A 27 7.10 0.80 1.66
N GLY A 28 5.85 1.02 1.26
CA GLY A 28 5.42 2.23 0.57
C GLY A 28 3.90 2.38 0.68
N ALA A 29 3.42 3.62 0.82
CA ALA A 29 2.01 3.95 0.65
C ALA A 29 1.79 4.44 -0.78
N PHE A 30 0.85 3.81 -1.49
CA PHE A 30 0.63 4.05 -2.90
C PHE A 30 -0.69 4.76 -3.13
N ASP A 31 -0.64 5.86 -3.88
CA ASP A 31 -1.82 6.64 -4.23
C ASP A 31 -2.23 6.39 -5.67
N PHE A 32 -3.51 6.09 -5.84
CA PHE A 32 -4.15 5.89 -7.14
C PHE A 32 -5.42 6.74 -7.23
N VAL A 33 -5.77 7.12 -8.46
CA VAL A 33 -7.11 7.65 -8.77
C VAL A 33 -7.80 6.72 -9.76
N ILE A 34 -9.09 6.45 -9.52
CA ILE A 34 -9.94 5.67 -10.42
C ILE A 34 -10.70 6.65 -11.31
N ARG A 35 -10.47 6.57 -12.62
CA ARG A 35 -11.18 7.38 -13.61
C ARG A 35 -12.63 6.90 -13.79
N PRO A 36 -13.52 7.72 -14.37
CA PRO A 36 -14.91 7.32 -14.62
C PRO A 36 -15.10 6.09 -15.51
N ASP A 37 -14.09 5.73 -16.32
CA ASP A 37 -14.05 4.51 -17.14
C ASP A 37 -13.54 3.28 -16.37
N GLY A 38 -13.26 3.43 -15.07
CA GLY A 38 -12.73 2.38 -14.21
C GLY A 38 -11.21 2.21 -14.27
N ALA A 39 -10.50 2.97 -15.10
CA ALA A 39 -9.05 2.87 -15.18
C ALA A 39 -8.37 3.43 -13.91
N TRP A 40 -7.47 2.65 -13.33
CA TRP A 40 -6.63 3.08 -12.21
C TRP A 40 -5.41 3.82 -12.74
N VAL A 41 -5.11 4.99 -12.18
CA VAL A 41 -3.95 5.80 -12.53
C VAL A 41 -3.08 5.95 -11.29
N PHE A 42 -1.84 5.47 -11.38
CA PHE A 42 -0.81 5.67 -10.37
C PHE A 42 -0.44 7.16 -10.27
N LEU A 43 -0.39 7.67 -9.04
CA LEU A 43 0.00 9.05 -8.74
C LEU A 43 1.39 9.10 -8.13
N GLU A 44 1.57 8.43 -6.99
CA GLU A 44 2.84 8.41 -6.27
C GLU A 44 2.99 7.18 -5.36
N CYS A 45 4.24 6.92 -4.99
CA CYS A 45 4.60 6.04 -3.89
C CYS A 45 5.33 6.87 -2.83
N ASN A 46 4.74 6.99 -1.65
CA ASN A 46 5.37 7.60 -0.50
C ASN A 46 6.04 6.52 0.36
N ALA A 47 7.37 6.43 0.27
CA ALA A 47 8.18 5.45 1.00
C ALA A 47 8.13 5.59 2.53
N THR A 48 7.61 6.71 3.04
CA THR A 48 7.39 6.95 4.48
C THR A 48 5.94 7.36 4.76
N GLY A 49 5.01 6.94 3.90
CA GLY A 49 3.62 7.36 3.97
C GLY A 49 2.96 6.99 5.29
N GLN A 50 2.17 7.90 5.84
CA GLN A 50 1.44 7.68 7.08
C GLN A 50 0.25 6.76 6.84
N TYR A 51 0.09 5.74 7.68
CA TYR A 51 -0.97 4.73 7.55
C TYR A 51 -1.89 4.62 8.78
N GLY A 52 -1.54 5.22 9.92
CA GLY A 52 -2.27 4.98 11.18
C GLY A 52 -3.78 5.27 11.11
N TRP A 53 -4.16 6.33 10.40
CA TRP A 53 -5.57 6.70 10.23
C TRP A 53 -6.36 5.68 9.40
N ILE A 54 -5.75 5.03 8.39
CA ILE A 54 -6.45 4.04 7.57
C ILE A 54 -6.50 2.71 8.33
N GLU A 55 -5.44 2.34 9.02
CA GLU A 55 -5.40 1.18 9.92
C GLU A 55 -6.58 1.20 10.90
N ASP A 56 -6.76 2.31 11.62
CA ASP A 56 -7.89 2.49 12.55
C ASP A 56 -9.24 2.41 11.84
N ALA A 57 -9.35 3.02 10.66
CA ALA A 57 -10.62 3.13 9.94
C ALA A 57 -11.13 1.79 9.39
N ILE A 58 -10.24 0.90 8.94
CA ILE A 58 -10.61 -0.40 8.38
C ILE A 58 -10.21 -1.59 9.26
N ASN A 59 -9.66 -1.34 10.45
CA ASN A 59 -9.10 -2.36 11.34
C ASN A 59 -8.13 -3.28 10.60
N ALA A 60 -7.09 -2.69 10.00
CA ALA A 60 -6.03 -3.43 9.30
C ALA A 60 -4.81 -3.65 10.22
N PRO A 61 -4.06 -4.75 10.08
CA PRO A 61 -2.91 -5.04 10.93
C PRO A 61 -1.59 -4.48 10.36
N ILE A 62 -1.56 -3.21 9.92
CA ILE A 62 -0.39 -2.63 9.24
C ILE A 62 0.77 -2.45 10.22
N THR A 63 0.51 -1.88 11.40
CA THR A 63 1.50 -1.71 12.48
C THR A 63 2.13 -3.05 12.87
N ASP A 64 1.30 -4.06 13.11
CA ASP A 64 1.76 -5.41 13.49
C ASP A 64 2.64 -6.01 12.39
N THR A 65 2.23 -5.88 11.11
CA THR A 65 3.00 -6.38 9.97
C THR A 65 4.37 -5.69 9.86
N ILE A 66 4.43 -4.36 10.07
CA ILE A 66 5.69 -3.61 10.05
C ILE A 66 6.57 -3.99 11.26
N ALA A 67 5.99 -4.15 12.45
CA ALA A 67 6.72 -4.57 13.65
C ALA A 67 7.31 -5.98 13.48
N ASP A 68 6.55 -6.92 12.93
CA ASP A 68 7.00 -8.27 12.63
C ASP A 68 8.17 -8.26 11.63
N LEU A 69 8.06 -7.45 10.57
CA LEU A 69 9.13 -7.28 9.59
C LEU A 69 10.42 -6.73 10.24
N LEU A 70 10.30 -5.72 11.09
CA LEU A 70 11.44 -5.15 11.81
C LEU A 70 12.07 -6.14 12.80
N ALA A 71 11.25 -6.96 13.47
CA ALA A 71 11.71 -7.95 14.42
C ALA A 71 12.43 -9.13 13.75
N GLN A 72 12.00 -9.53 12.55
CA GLN A 72 12.62 -10.60 11.76
C GLN A 72 13.90 -10.13 11.04
N GLY A 73 13.97 -8.84 10.72
CA GLY A 73 15.05 -8.26 9.92
C GLY A 73 14.81 -8.41 8.42
N ALA A 74 15.38 -7.50 7.64
CA ALA A 74 15.43 -7.63 6.19
C ALA A 74 16.56 -8.60 5.81
N ALA A 75 16.26 -9.59 4.96
CA ALA A 75 17.24 -10.53 4.43
C ALA A 75 18.27 -9.84 3.51
#